data_AF-A0A1I7UT93-F1
#
_entry.id   AF-A0A1I7UT93-F1
#
_cell.length_a   1.000
_cell.length_b   1.000
_cell.length_c   1.000
_cell.angle_alpha   90.00
_cell.angle_beta   90.00
_cell.angle_gamma   90.00
#
_symmetry.space_group_name_H-M   'P 1'
#
loop_
_entity.id
_entity.type
_entity.pdbx_description
1 polymer ?
#
loop_
_entity_poly.entity_id
_entity_poly.type
_entity_poly.pdbx_seq_one_letter_code
_entity_poly.pdbx_strand_id
1 'polypeptide(L)'
;MSFPLLRLPCLALEEIVKNFNHDEILNLAQTSRRAKRSISKHTKMHFIRIFFYDASISYFQILHDNLPILRIHIYDQFSQKKRAISWKQAIRLVDGTMVCAWKREVQDFQEILDFLNEIFRIEKVSFTVDSEDPHFAMLLMEHVVSKNLKIGRVDWQELIRTREMAERLLTVSKGATDLKIKGLQFLFFCFDHFNLFRMDQLRIEEAAWITAEQVVALRNCKRVSLGDIWFGEESINKILLEYMKNPGQLQELRMCFNCVIRIKRAMTGLNNLEVVEGDDGSESKYWLITDNGIRFSVTKERSATVVIKRET
;
A
#
# COMPACT_ATOMS: atom_id res chain seq x y z
N MET A 1 37.67 -15.97 -19.20
CA MET A 1 37.71 -14.94 -20.25
C MET A 1 36.86 -13.75 -19.81
N SER A 2 37.28 -12.50 -20.06
CA SER A 2 36.44 -11.35 -19.69
C SER A 2 35.54 -10.95 -20.86
N PHE A 3 34.25 -10.71 -20.58
CA PHE A 3 33.28 -10.23 -21.57
C PHE A 3 33.76 -8.90 -22.20
N PRO A 4 33.88 -8.79 -23.54
CA PRO A 4 34.48 -7.62 -24.20
C PRO A 4 33.84 -6.29 -23.83
N LEU A 5 32.52 -6.26 -23.64
CA LEU A 5 31.77 -5.07 -23.23
C LEU A 5 32.29 -4.46 -21.91
N LEU A 6 32.79 -5.29 -20.99
CA LEU A 6 33.31 -4.86 -19.68
C LEU A 6 34.75 -4.33 -19.73
N ARG A 7 35.35 -4.26 -20.93
CA ARG A 7 36.66 -3.63 -21.19
C ARG A 7 36.53 -2.21 -21.74
N LEU A 8 35.32 -1.79 -22.11
CA LEU A 8 35.10 -0.46 -22.68
C LEU A 8 35.37 0.65 -21.63
N PRO A 9 35.79 1.84 -22.08
CA PRO A 9 35.84 3.02 -21.24
C PRO A 9 34.47 3.32 -20.62
N CYS A 10 34.47 3.92 -19.42
CA CYS A 10 33.27 4.18 -18.62
C CYS A 10 32.17 4.93 -19.41
N LEU A 11 32.55 5.96 -20.18
CA LEU A 11 31.60 6.75 -20.98
C LEU A 11 30.97 5.94 -22.12
N ALA A 12 31.74 5.09 -22.79
CA ALA A 12 31.21 4.24 -23.86
C ALA A 12 30.28 3.16 -23.30
N LEU A 13 30.63 2.58 -22.14
CA LEU A 13 29.77 1.62 -21.46
C LEU A 13 28.46 2.27 -21.00
N GLU A 14 28.51 3.48 -20.46
CA GLU A 14 27.33 4.25 -20.07
C GLU A 14 26.38 4.45 -21.24
N GLU A 15 26.90 4.88 -22.38
CA GLU A 15 26.09 5.15 -23.57
C GLU A 15 25.43 3.88 -24.10
N ILE A 16 26.14 2.74 -24.07
CA ILE A 16 25.56 1.46 -24.45
C ILE A 16 24.46 1.03 -23.47
N VAL A 17 24.73 1.11 -22.15
CA VAL A 17 23.78 0.69 -21.11
C VAL A 17 22.51 1.55 -21.10
N LYS A 18 22.60 2.85 -21.42
CA LYS A 18 21.41 3.72 -21.57
C LYS A 18 20.45 3.26 -22.65
N ASN A 19 20.98 2.62 -23.69
CA ASN A 19 20.19 2.10 -24.81
C ASN A 19 19.69 0.67 -24.57
N PHE A 20 20.09 0.02 -23.48
CA PHE A 20 19.61 -1.30 -23.13
C PHE A 20 18.21 -1.23 -22.51
N ASN A 21 17.36 -2.17 -22.89
CA ASN A 21 16.12 -2.39 -22.18
C ASN A 21 16.36 -3.07 -20.82
N HIS A 22 15.32 -3.13 -19.98
CA HIS A 22 15.44 -3.66 -18.63
C HIS A 22 15.82 -5.15 -18.58
N ASP A 23 15.41 -5.94 -19.57
CA ASP A 23 15.75 -7.36 -19.67
C ASP A 23 17.23 -7.55 -20.03
N GLU A 24 17.74 -6.77 -20.98
CA GLU A 24 19.16 -6.76 -21.35
C GLU A 24 20.03 -6.36 -20.17
N ILE A 25 19.62 -5.34 -19.40
CA ILE A 25 20.29 -4.93 -18.16
C ILE A 25 20.31 -6.07 -17.14
N LEU A 26 19.16 -6.71 -16.88
CA LEU A 26 19.03 -7.82 -15.95
C LEU A 26 19.94 -8.99 -16.35
N ASN A 27 19.85 -9.43 -17.61
CA ASN A 27 20.65 -10.53 -18.14
C ASN A 27 22.14 -10.22 -18.02
N LEU A 28 22.57 -9.02 -18.42
CA LEU A 28 23.97 -8.63 -18.34
C LEU A 28 24.46 -8.58 -16.89
N ALA A 29 23.67 -8.04 -15.96
CA ALA A 29 24.04 -7.94 -14.55
C ALA A 29 24.16 -9.31 -13.87
N GLN A 30 23.40 -10.31 -14.32
CA GLN A 30 23.47 -11.68 -13.82
C GLN A 30 24.74 -12.43 -14.28
N THR A 31 25.38 -12.02 -15.38
CA THR A 31 26.55 -12.74 -15.93
C THR A 31 27.76 -12.79 -14.99
N SER A 32 28.02 -11.73 -14.21
CA SER A 32 29.14 -11.68 -13.28
C SER A 32 29.03 -10.54 -12.26
N ARG A 33 29.72 -10.68 -11.11
CA ARG A 33 29.86 -9.58 -10.13
C ARG A 33 30.48 -8.31 -10.74
N ARG A 34 31.39 -8.46 -11.70
CA ARG A 34 32.01 -7.34 -12.41
C ARG A 34 31.00 -6.63 -13.31
N ALA A 35 30.18 -7.38 -14.05
CA ALA A 35 29.12 -6.80 -14.87
C ALA A 35 28.14 -6.00 -14.01
N LYS A 36 27.59 -6.64 -12.94
CA LYS A 36 26.69 -5.98 -11.98
C LYS A 36 27.24 -4.64 -11.49
N ARG A 37 28.47 -4.63 -10.97
CA ARG A 37 29.13 -3.40 -10.45
C ARG A 37 29.39 -2.33 -11.50
N SER A 38 29.57 -2.73 -12.76
CA SER A 38 29.83 -1.78 -13.84
C SER A 38 28.53 -1.12 -14.28
N ILE A 39 27.47 -1.92 -14.45
CA ILE A 39 26.16 -1.47 -14.93
C ILE A 39 25.43 -0.64 -13.87
N SER A 40 25.51 -1.03 -12.59
CA SER A 40 24.83 -0.31 -11.49
C SER A 40 25.21 1.16 -11.36
N LYS A 41 26.38 1.55 -11.88
CA LYS A 41 26.81 2.96 -11.93
C LYS A 41 26.01 3.79 -12.93
N HIS A 42 25.48 3.15 -13.97
CA HIS A 42 24.86 3.79 -15.13
C HIS A 42 23.34 3.60 -15.17
N THR A 43 22.79 2.67 -14.38
CA THR A 43 21.36 2.32 -14.41
C THR A 43 20.48 3.10 -13.43
N LYS A 44 21.02 4.12 -12.75
CA LYS A 44 20.26 4.95 -11.79
C LYS A 44 19.11 5.74 -12.41
N MET A 45 19.04 5.84 -13.74
CA MET A 45 17.93 6.45 -14.48
C MET A 45 16.78 5.46 -14.76
N HIS A 46 17.00 4.17 -14.54
CA HIS A 46 15.99 3.14 -14.78
C HIS A 46 15.16 2.96 -13.51
N PHE A 47 14.00 3.60 -13.49
CA PHE A 47 13.04 3.48 -12.42
C PHE A 47 12.19 2.24 -12.62
N ILE A 48 12.11 1.42 -11.59
CA ILE A 48 11.24 0.25 -11.58
C ILE A 48 10.25 0.35 -10.42
N ARG A 49 9.10 -0.27 -10.63
CA ARG A 49 8.13 -0.57 -9.59
C ARG A 49 8.11 -2.06 -9.38
N ILE A 50 7.93 -2.46 -8.13
CA ILE A 50 7.81 -3.86 -7.77
C ILE A 50 6.39 -4.11 -7.30
N PHE A 51 5.80 -5.20 -7.76
CA PHE A 51 4.50 -5.66 -7.32
C PHE A 51 4.60 -7.10 -6.84
N PHE A 52 4.23 -7.33 -5.59
CA PHE A 52 4.14 -8.65 -4.99
C PHE A 52 2.67 -9.03 -4.84
N TYR A 53 2.32 -10.21 -5.33
CA TYR A 53 0.99 -10.79 -5.26
C TYR A 53 1.10 -12.15 -4.56
N ASP A 54 0.40 -12.33 -3.44
CA ASP A 54 0.38 -13.58 -2.69
C ASP A 54 -1.06 -14.08 -2.61
N ALA A 55 -1.38 -15.11 -3.38
CA ALA A 55 -2.71 -15.73 -3.40
C ALA A 55 -2.58 -17.19 -3.85
N SER A 56 -3.58 -17.73 -4.57
CA SER A 56 -3.49 -19.07 -5.18
C SER A 56 -2.30 -19.25 -6.14
N ILE A 57 -1.87 -18.16 -6.78
CA ILE A 57 -0.63 -18.10 -7.56
C ILE A 57 0.17 -16.90 -7.07
N SER A 58 1.13 -17.15 -6.19
CA SER A 58 2.02 -16.10 -5.70
C SER A 58 3.07 -15.73 -6.75
N TYR A 59 3.29 -14.45 -6.97
CA TYR A 59 4.32 -13.97 -7.88
C TYR A 59 4.85 -12.59 -7.49
N PHE A 60 6.01 -12.30 -8.04
CA PHE A 60 6.64 -11.00 -8.01
C PHE A 60 6.70 -10.46 -9.43
N GLN A 61 6.42 -9.18 -9.62
CA GLN A 61 6.44 -8.55 -10.92
C GLN A 61 7.22 -7.25 -10.87
N ILE A 62 8.16 -7.10 -11.81
CA ILE A 62 8.87 -5.85 -12.06
C ILE A 62 8.13 -5.11 -13.16
N LEU A 63 7.89 -3.83 -12.93
CA LEU A 63 7.17 -2.95 -13.83
C LEU A 63 8.05 -1.74 -14.18
N HIS A 64 7.98 -1.29 -15.43
CA HIS A 64 8.50 -0.01 -15.89
C HIS A 64 7.41 0.66 -16.73
N ASP A 65 7.10 1.93 -16.45
CA ASP A 65 5.97 2.65 -17.06
C ASP A 65 4.64 1.86 -17.03
N ASN A 66 4.44 1.11 -15.93
CA ASN A 66 3.31 0.20 -15.69
C ASN A 66 3.24 -1.03 -16.62
N LEU A 67 4.26 -1.28 -17.44
CA LEU A 67 4.37 -2.47 -18.25
C LEU A 67 5.20 -3.56 -17.54
N PRO A 68 4.79 -4.84 -17.56
CA PRO A 68 5.59 -5.96 -17.08
C PRO A 68 6.94 -6.02 -17.79
N ILE A 69 8.01 -6.17 -17.01
CA ILE A 69 9.34 -6.56 -17.50
C ILE A 69 9.56 -8.04 -17.18
N LEU A 70 9.50 -8.36 -15.89
CA LEU A 70 9.83 -9.67 -15.36
C LEU A 70 8.72 -10.12 -14.41
N ARG A 71 8.29 -11.38 -14.52
CA ARG A 71 7.37 -12.00 -13.56
C ARG A 71 7.99 -13.27 -12.99
N ILE A 72 8.07 -13.36 -11.68
CA ILE A 72 8.70 -14.46 -10.97
C ILE A 72 7.62 -15.17 -10.19
N HIS A 73 7.32 -16.40 -10.58
CA HIS A 73 6.32 -17.22 -9.90
C HIS A 73 6.94 -17.89 -8.67
N ILE A 74 6.23 -17.80 -7.56
CA ILE A 74 6.62 -18.41 -6.29
C ILE A 74 5.74 -19.64 -6.12
N TYR A 75 6.38 -20.80 -6.06
CA TYR A 75 5.72 -22.08 -5.89
C TYR A 75 5.87 -22.54 -4.46
N ASP A 76 4.78 -23.06 -3.90
CA ASP A 76 4.82 -23.72 -2.61
C ASP A 76 5.56 -25.06 -2.71
N GLN A 77 6.35 -25.37 -1.68
CA GLN A 77 7.16 -26.58 -1.59
C GLN A 77 6.32 -27.87 -1.71
N PHE A 78 5.03 -27.80 -1.36
CA PHE A 78 4.10 -28.92 -1.44
C PHE A 78 3.62 -29.22 -2.88
N SER A 79 3.79 -28.30 -3.82
CA SER A 79 3.52 -28.54 -5.24
C SER A 79 4.66 -29.36 -5.87
N GLN A 80 4.54 -30.68 -5.76
CA GLN A 80 5.56 -31.67 -6.08
C GLN A 80 6.26 -31.52 -7.46
N LYS A 81 7.54 -31.92 -7.48
CA LYS A 81 8.37 -32.45 -8.60
C LYS A 81 9.15 -31.52 -9.54
N LYS A 82 9.21 -30.21 -9.35
CA LYS A 82 10.23 -29.40 -10.08
C LYS A 82 11.34 -28.99 -9.11
N ARG A 83 12.58 -29.41 -9.40
CA ARG A 83 13.78 -28.87 -8.74
C ARG A 83 13.68 -27.36 -8.86
N ALA A 84 13.40 -26.66 -7.77
CA ALA A 84 13.46 -25.21 -7.75
C ALA A 84 14.88 -24.83 -8.16
N ILE A 85 15.00 -24.17 -9.30
CA ILE A 85 16.28 -23.74 -9.84
C ILE A 85 16.57 -22.41 -9.15
N SER A 86 17.81 -22.21 -8.67
CA SER A 86 18.21 -20.91 -8.12
C SER A 86 17.85 -19.81 -9.12
N TRP A 87 17.44 -18.63 -8.63
CA TRP A 87 17.06 -17.53 -9.51
C TRP A 87 18.14 -17.14 -10.53
N LYS A 88 19.39 -17.49 -10.23
CA LYS A 88 20.58 -17.36 -11.09
C LYS A 88 20.60 -18.30 -12.31
N GLN A 89 19.70 -19.28 -12.40
CA GLN A 89 19.84 -20.43 -13.31
C GLN A 89 18.59 -20.77 -14.16
N ALA A 90 17.47 -20.05 -14.06
CA ALA A 90 16.30 -20.36 -14.89
C ALA A 90 15.46 -19.13 -15.23
N ILE A 91 15.83 -18.45 -16.31
CA ILE A 91 14.92 -17.55 -17.00
C ILE A 91 14.36 -18.35 -18.19
N ARG A 92 13.06 -18.63 -18.19
CA ARG A 92 12.35 -19.03 -19.42
C ARG A 92 11.54 -17.84 -19.90
N LEU A 93 11.67 -17.50 -21.17
CA LEU A 93 10.72 -16.60 -21.82
C LEU A 93 9.43 -17.38 -22.07
N VAL A 94 8.32 -16.93 -21.48
CA VAL A 94 6.97 -17.41 -21.75
C VAL A 94 6.16 -16.19 -22.15
N ASP A 95 5.66 -16.16 -23.39
CA ASP A 95 4.86 -15.05 -23.93
C ASP A 95 5.53 -13.68 -23.80
N GLY A 96 6.84 -13.62 -24.07
CA GLY A 96 7.64 -12.38 -23.94
C GLY A 96 7.89 -11.94 -22.50
N THR A 97 7.39 -12.67 -21.50
CA THR A 97 7.67 -12.41 -20.09
C THR A 97 8.71 -13.41 -19.59
N MET A 98 9.78 -12.91 -18.99
CA MET A 98 10.73 -13.76 -18.28
C MET A 98 10.04 -14.36 -17.05
N VAL A 99 10.04 -15.70 -16.96
CA VAL A 99 9.46 -16.48 -15.85
C VAL A 99 10.54 -17.29 -15.14
N CYS A 100 10.62 -17.11 -13.83
CA CYS A 100 11.42 -17.93 -12.93
C CYS A 100 10.53 -18.56 -11.84
N ALA A 101 10.91 -19.73 -11.34
CA ALA A 101 10.14 -20.54 -10.40
C ALA A 101 10.90 -20.72 -9.09
N TRP A 102 10.38 -20.19 -7.98
CA TRP A 102 11.09 -20.18 -6.69
C TRP A 102 10.36 -20.89 -5.57
N LYS A 103 11.12 -21.24 -4.53
CA LYS A 103 10.56 -21.65 -3.26
C LYS A 103 10.11 -20.42 -2.47
N ARG A 104 9.14 -20.64 -1.58
CA ARG A 104 8.68 -19.64 -0.61
C ARG A 104 9.67 -19.49 0.56
N GLU A 105 10.91 -19.12 0.27
CA GLU A 105 11.96 -18.86 1.26
C GLU A 105 12.24 -17.34 1.34
N VAL A 106 12.20 -16.77 2.55
CA VAL A 106 12.35 -15.31 2.74
C VAL A 106 13.71 -14.82 2.25
N GLN A 107 14.77 -15.59 2.52
CA GLN A 107 16.14 -15.27 2.13
C GLN A 107 16.28 -15.07 0.61
N ASP A 108 15.60 -15.88 -0.20
CA ASP A 108 15.62 -15.75 -1.65
C ASP A 108 15.04 -14.39 -2.07
N PHE A 109 13.87 -14.01 -1.53
CA PHE A 109 13.30 -12.70 -1.84
C PHE A 109 14.23 -11.55 -1.47
N GLN A 110 14.84 -11.63 -0.28
CA GLN A 110 15.78 -10.61 0.18
C GLN A 110 16.96 -10.47 -0.79
N GLU A 111 17.53 -11.59 -1.26
CA GLU A 111 18.61 -11.57 -2.24
C GLU A 111 18.20 -10.92 -3.56
N ILE A 112 16.99 -11.19 -4.06
CA ILE A 112 16.54 -10.57 -5.30
C ILE A 112 16.23 -9.10 -5.11
N LEU A 113 15.54 -8.72 -4.03
CA LEU A 113 15.27 -7.31 -3.77
C LEU A 113 16.60 -6.54 -3.66
N ASP A 114 17.59 -7.09 -2.96
CA ASP A 114 18.92 -6.51 -2.85
C ASP A 114 19.62 -6.42 -4.20
N PHE A 115 19.57 -7.49 -5.01
CA PHE A 115 20.11 -7.48 -6.36
C PHE A 115 19.46 -6.41 -7.24
N LEU A 116 18.13 -6.28 -7.21
CA LEU A 116 17.39 -5.28 -7.98
C LEU A 116 17.67 -3.87 -7.47
N ASN A 117 17.76 -3.67 -6.16
CA ASN A 117 18.05 -2.37 -5.57
C ASN A 117 19.49 -1.90 -5.85
N GLU A 118 20.41 -2.84 -6.08
CA GLU A 118 21.76 -2.51 -6.55
C GLU A 118 21.78 -2.04 -8.01
N ILE A 119 20.86 -2.51 -8.85
CA ILE A 119 20.88 -2.27 -10.30
C ILE A 119 19.92 -1.16 -10.69
N PHE A 120 18.69 -1.19 -10.20
CA PHE A 120 17.65 -0.26 -10.57
C PHE A 120 17.35 0.72 -9.44
N ARG A 121 16.78 1.87 -9.80
CA ARG A 121 16.20 2.77 -8.82
C ARG A 121 14.77 2.33 -8.55
N ILE A 122 14.55 1.59 -7.47
CA ILE A 122 13.20 1.16 -7.07
C ILE A 122 12.42 2.40 -6.61
N GLU A 123 11.38 2.77 -7.34
CA GLU A 123 10.52 3.91 -7.00
C GLU A 123 9.63 3.56 -5.79
N LYS A 124 9.01 2.38 -5.85
CA LYS A 124 8.12 1.86 -4.81
C LYS A 124 7.90 0.36 -4.96
N VAL A 125 7.55 -0.26 -3.83
CA VAL A 125 7.13 -1.67 -3.75
C VAL A 125 5.68 -1.75 -3.31
N SER A 126 4.86 -2.49 -4.04
CA SER A 126 3.43 -2.67 -3.75
C SER A 126 3.11 -4.13 -3.47
N PHE A 127 2.11 -4.36 -2.63
CA PHE A 127 1.72 -5.67 -2.12
C PHE A 127 0.22 -5.89 -2.31
N THR A 128 -0.15 -7.10 -2.73
CA THR A 128 -1.51 -7.62 -2.65
C THR A 128 -1.43 -9.01 -2.01
N VAL A 129 -2.09 -9.17 -0.86
CA VAL A 129 -2.00 -10.35 -0.02
C VAL A 129 -3.40 -10.90 0.20
N ASP A 130 -3.62 -12.08 -0.34
CA ASP A 130 -4.85 -12.87 -0.35
C ASP A 130 -4.47 -14.35 -0.12
N SER A 131 -3.64 -14.58 0.91
CA SER A 131 -3.02 -15.87 1.21
C SER A 131 -3.37 -16.31 2.63
N GLU A 132 -3.60 -17.61 2.81
CA GLU A 132 -3.91 -18.22 4.11
C GLU A 132 -2.74 -18.12 5.10
N ASP A 133 -1.51 -18.05 4.60
CA ASP A 133 -0.32 -17.82 5.42
C ASP A 133 0.32 -16.47 5.09
N PRO A 134 -0.13 -15.39 5.75
CA PRO A 134 0.38 -14.04 5.49
C PRO A 134 1.78 -13.76 6.05
N HIS A 135 2.37 -14.67 6.84
CA HIS A 135 3.65 -14.42 7.50
C HIS A 135 4.76 -14.16 6.50
N PHE A 136 4.76 -14.89 5.38
CA PHE A 136 5.72 -14.69 4.31
C PHE A 136 5.66 -13.26 3.78
N ALA A 137 4.47 -12.79 3.38
CA ALA A 137 4.27 -11.43 2.89
C ALA A 137 4.70 -10.36 3.92
N MET A 138 4.40 -10.58 5.20
CA MET A 138 4.82 -9.69 6.28
C MET A 138 6.35 -9.54 6.36
N LEU A 139 7.08 -10.65 6.33
CA LEU A 139 8.54 -10.66 6.37
C LEU A 139 9.14 -9.94 5.15
N LEU A 140 8.48 -10.01 3.99
CA LEU A 140 8.90 -9.25 2.80
C LEU A 140 8.70 -7.74 3.00
N MET A 141 7.57 -7.33 3.54
CA MET A 141 7.26 -5.92 3.81
C MET A 141 8.24 -5.32 4.81
N GLU A 142 8.53 -6.03 5.90
CA GLU A 142 9.53 -5.63 6.89
C GLU A 142 10.91 -5.47 6.27
N HIS A 143 11.29 -6.39 5.38
CA HIS A 143 12.54 -6.29 4.67
C HIS A 143 12.58 -5.05 3.74
N VAL A 144 11.52 -4.75 3.01
CA VAL A 144 11.41 -3.53 2.19
C VAL A 144 11.63 -2.27 3.05
N VAL A 145 10.99 -2.19 4.23
CA VAL A 145 11.19 -1.09 5.17
C VAL A 145 12.64 -1.04 5.68
N SER A 146 13.25 -2.19 6.01
CA SER A 146 14.65 -2.25 6.47
C SER A 146 15.65 -1.73 5.44
N LYS A 147 15.30 -1.78 4.15
CA LYS A 147 16.10 -1.24 3.03
C LYS A 147 15.79 0.22 2.72
N ASN A 148 14.98 0.88 3.55
CA ASN A 148 14.49 2.24 3.34
C ASN A 148 13.78 2.43 1.99
N LEU A 149 13.18 1.36 1.46
CA LEU A 149 12.41 1.43 0.22
C LEU A 149 11.00 1.92 0.51
N LYS A 150 10.45 2.72 -0.41
CA LYS A 150 9.10 3.24 -0.27
C LYS A 150 8.08 2.14 -0.55
N ILE A 151 7.14 1.95 0.37
CA ILE A 151 5.95 1.14 0.12
C ILE A 151 4.94 2.00 -0.65
N GLY A 152 4.43 1.46 -1.76
CA GLY A 152 3.45 2.11 -2.62
C GLY A 152 2.03 1.84 -2.14
N ARG A 153 1.48 0.71 -2.59
CA ARG A 153 0.14 0.23 -2.23
C ARG A 153 0.25 -1.06 -1.42
N VAL A 154 -0.59 -1.21 -0.41
CA VAL A 154 -0.80 -2.46 0.31
C VAL A 154 -2.28 -2.80 0.22
N ASP A 155 -2.62 -3.96 -0.30
CA ASP A 155 -3.97 -4.49 -0.38
C ASP A 155 -4.02 -5.84 0.34
N TRP A 156 -4.52 -5.84 1.57
CA TRP A 156 -4.57 -6.99 2.45
C TRP A 156 -6.00 -7.50 2.56
N GLN A 157 -6.30 -8.59 1.85
CA GLN A 157 -7.66 -9.07 1.64
C GLN A 157 -8.11 -10.05 2.72
N GLU A 158 -7.19 -10.64 3.47
CA GLU A 158 -7.52 -11.58 4.54
C GLU A 158 -7.74 -10.89 5.89
N LEU A 159 -8.55 -11.51 6.75
CA LEU A 159 -8.73 -11.03 8.12
C LEU A 159 -7.48 -11.30 8.95
N ILE A 160 -7.01 -10.27 9.65
CA ILE A 160 -5.84 -10.40 10.52
C ILE A 160 -6.27 -11.04 11.83
N ARG A 161 -5.71 -12.22 12.10
CA ARG A 161 -6.15 -13.08 13.21
C ARG A 161 -5.43 -12.82 14.53
N THR A 162 -4.26 -12.17 14.51
CA THR A 162 -3.45 -11.91 15.71
C THR A 162 -3.15 -10.42 15.87
N ARG A 163 -3.10 -9.95 17.13
CA ARG A 163 -2.74 -8.56 17.44
C ARG A 163 -1.34 -8.19 16.96
N GLU A 164 -0.37 -9.09 17.19
CA GLU A 164 1.00 -8.89 16.75
C GLU A 164 1.09 -8.65 15.24
N MET A 165 0.39 -9.46 14.43
CA MET A 165 0.37 -9.29 12.98
C MET A 165 -0.28 -7.95 12.58
N ALA A 166 -1.33 -7.54 13.27
CA ALA A 166 -2.00 -6.25 13.00
C ALA A 166 -1.08 -5.07 13.31
N GLU A 167 -0.41 -5.08 14.47
CA GLU A 167 0.56 -4.05 14.86
C GLU A 167 1.72 -4.00 13.87
N ARG A 168 2.26 -5.15 13.48
CA ARG A 168 3.33 -5.24 12.49
C ARG A 168 2.88 -4.67 11.15
N LEU A 169 1.74 -5.11 10.61
CA LEU A 169 1.19 -4.62 9.34
C LEU A 169 1.02 -3.10 9.34
N LEU A 170 0.36 -2.56 10.36
CA LEU A 170 0.10 -1.13 10.47
C LEU A 170 1.41 -0.33 10.62
N THR A 171 2.37 -0.87 11.37
CA THR A 171 3.68 -0.26 11.58
C THR A 171 4.50 -0.20 10.28
N VAL A 172 4.58 -1.30 9.53
CA VAL A 172 5.31 -1.32 8.25
C VAL A 172 4.61 -0.48 7.19
N SER A 173 3.28 -0.41 7.23
CA SER A 173 2.48 0.27 6.21
C SER A 173 2.34 1.77 6.45
N LYS A 174 2.71 2.33 7.60
CA LYS A 174 2.48 3.75 7.95
C LYS A 174 2.96 4.78 6.92
N GLY A 175 3.99 4.42 6.15
CA GLY A 175 4.57 5.26 5.08
C GLY A 175 4.06 4.95 3.67
N ALA A 176 3.07 4.05 3.52
CA ALA A 176 2.49 3.71 2.23
C ALA A 176 1.75 4.90 1.62
N THR A 177 1.56 4.87 0.30
CA THR A 177 0.68 5.83 -0.39
C THR A 177 -0.78 5.41 -0.27
N ASP A 178 -1.05 4.10 -0.46
CA ASP A 178 -2.38 3.52 -0.34
C ASP A 178 -2.36 2.29 0.56
N LEU A 179 -3.27 2.21 1.52
CA LEU A 179 -3.47 1.04 2.38
C LEU A 179 -4.93 0.61 2.33
N LYS A 180 -5.18 -0.63 1.93
CA LYS A 180 -6.46 -1.32 2.05
C LYS A 180 -6.26 -2.55 2.92
N ILE A 181 -7.04 -2.67 3.98
CA ILE A 181 -7.10 -3.87 4.82
C ILE A 181 -8.55 -4.31 4.95
N LYS A 182 -8.81 -5.62 4.90
CA LYS A 182 -10.14 -6.15 5.19
C LYS A 182 -10.52 -5.85 6.62
N GLY A 183 -9.72 -6.24 7.60
CA GLY A 183 -9.97 -5.87 9.00
C GLY A 183 -9.31 -6.81 9.99
N LEU A 184 -9.77 -6.75 11.24
CA LEU A 184 -9.21 -7.50 12.37
C LEU A 184 -10.28 -8.41 12.97
N GLN A 185 -9.91 -9.65 13.31
CA GLN A 185 -10.85 -10.63 13.89
C GLN A 185 -11.14 -10.41 15.39
N PHE A 186 -10.73 -9.29 15.98
CA PHE A 186 -10.83 -9.05 17.43
C PHE A 186 -11.34 -7.64 17.73
N LEU A 187 -12.22 -7.54 18.73
CA LEU A 187 -12.98 -6.32 19.05
C LEU A 187 -12.18 -5.27 19.83
N PHE A 188 -11.14 -5.69 20.55
CA PHE A 188 -10.38 -4.81 21.45
C PHE A 188 -8.96 -4.65 20.93
N PHE A 189 -8.79 -3.86 19.88
CA PHE A 189 -7.47 -3.49 19.37
C PHE A 189 -7.25 -2.00 19.54
N CYS A 190 -6.07 -1.63 20.06
CA CYS A 190 -5.68 -0.23 20.17
C CYS A 190 -4.39 -0.04 19.39
N PHE A 191 -4.39 0.91 18.46
CA PHE A 191 -3.21 1.31 17.72
C PHE A 191 -3.05 2.82 17.81
N ASP A 192 -2.11 3.26 18.63
CA ASP A 192 -1.97 4.67 19.02
C ASP A 192 -1.10 5.49 18.04
N HIS A 193 -0.66 4.88 16.93
CA HIS A 193 0.29 5.46 16.00
C HIS A 193 -0.30 5.89 14.66
N PHE A 194 -1.64 6.02 14.57
CA PHE A 194 -2.31 6.51 13.37
C PHE A 194 -1.91 7.93 12.98
N ASN A 195 -1.46 8.75 13.93
CA ASN A 195 -0.90 10.07 13.68
C ASN A 195 0.34 10.04 12.76
N LEU A 196 1.03 8.90 12.66
CA LEU A 196 2.17 8.71 11.76
C LEU A 196 1.75 8.47 10.30
N PHE A 197 0.47 8.20 10.03
CA PHE A 197 0.00 7.83 8.70
C PHE A 197 -0.13 9.08 7.84
N ARG A 198 0.43 9.02 6.63
CA ARG A 198 0.44 10.14 5.66
C ARG A 198 0.09 9.65 4.25
N MET A 199 -0.98 8.86 4.18
CA MET A 199 -1.43 8.17 2.97
C MET A 199 -2.35 9.07 2.14
N ASP A 200 -2.36 8.83 0.82
CA ASP A 200 -3.37 9.38 -0.06
C ASP A 200 -4.72 8.68 0.16
N GLN A 201 -4.70 7.35 0.37
CA GLN A 201 -5.89 6.56 0.63
C GLN A 201 -5.67 5.52 1.74
N LEU A 202 -6.56 5.51 2.73
CA LEU A 202 -6.69 4.45 3.73
C LEU A 202 -8.09 3.86 3.65
N ARG A 203 -8.18 2.53 3.56
CA ARG A 203 -9.43 1.77 3.59
C ARG A 203 -9.34 0.61 4.58
N ILE A 204 -10.26 0.57 5.54
CA ILE A 204 -10.44 -0.52 6.50
C ILE A 204 -11.87 -1.00 6.32
N GLU A 205 -12.09 -2.22 5.84
CA GLU A 205 -13.46 -2.71 5.54
C GLU A 205 -14.22 -3.07 6.82
N GLU A 206 -13.58 -3.74 7.77
CA GLU A 206 -14.11 -4.12 9.07
C GLU A 206 -13.38 -3.32 10.15
N ALA A 207 -13.85 -2.10 10.38
CA ALA A 207 -13.27 -1.14 11.32
C ALA A 207 -14.02 -1.10 12.66
N ALA A 208 -14.70 -2.19 13.04
CA ALA A 208 -15.48 -2.29 14.28
C ALA A 208 -14.68 -1.96 15.56
N TRP A 209 -13.36 -2.18 15.52
CA TRP A 209 -12.41 -1.96 16.61
C TRP A 209 -11.92 -0.51 16.71
N ILE A 210 -12.17 0.35 15.71
CA ILE A 210 -11.61 1.70 15.68
C ILE A 210 -12.40 2.65 16.60
N THR A 211 -11.69 3.47 17.37
CA THR A 211 -12.31 4.49 18.24
C THR A 211 -12.40 5.87 17.56
N ALA A 212 -13.21 6.76 18.11
CA ALA A 212 -13.32 8.14 17.63
C ALA A 212 -11.96 8.87 17.64
N GLU A 213 -11.14 8.66 18.68
CA GLU A 213 -9.81 9.26 18.84
C GLU A 213 -8.85 8.77 17.75
N GLN A 214 -8.91 7.48 17.42
CA GLN A 214 -8.12 6.89 16.34
C GLN A 214 -8.54 7.45 14.98
N VAL A 215 -9.85 7.64 14.74
CA VAL A 215 -10.34 8.34 13.53
C VAL A 215 -9.82 9.77 13.48
N VAL A 216 -9.79 10.50 14.60
CA VAL A 216 -9.21 11.84 14.65
C VAL A 216 -7.72 11.82 14.31
N ALA A 217 -6.97 10.83 14.80
CA ALA A 217 -5.55 10.67 14.51
C ALA A 217 -5.24 10.44 13.02
N LEU A 218 -6.21 9.96 12.23
CA LEU A 218 -6.10 9.75 10.78
C LEU A 218 -6.21 11.03 9.95
N ARG A 219 -6.34 12.22 10.55
CA ARG A 219 -6.43 13.52 9.85
C ARG A 219 -5.24 13.86 8.93
N ASN A 220 -4.13 13.13 9.06
CA ASN A 220 -2.96 13.28 8.19
C ASN A 220 -3.06 12.49 6.88
N CYS A 221 -4.05 11.60 6.74
CA CYS A 221 -4.40 10.96 5.48
C CYS A 221 -5.31 11.88 4.65
N LYS A 222 -5.25 11.79 3.31
CA LYS A 222 -6.13 12.58 2.44
C LYS A 222 -7.54 11.98 2.36
N ARG A 223 -7.65 10.67 2.14
CA ARG A 223 -8.94 9.97 2.03
C ARG A 223 -8.95 8.76 2.95
N VAL A 224 -9.99 8.66 3.77
CA VAL A 224 -10.18 7.58 4.74
C VAL A 224 -11.55 6.95 4.51
N SER A 225 -11.59 5.62 4.40
CA SER A 225 -12.82 4.85 4.28
C SER A 225 -12.83 3.75 5.33
N LEU A 226 -13.80 3.79 6.24
CA LEU A 226 -13.96 2.86 7.34
C LEU A 226 -15.31 2.18 7.20
N GLY A 227 -15.34 0.86 7.13
CA GLY A 227 -16.57 0.07 7.14
C GLY A 227 -16.85 -0.55 8.51
N ASP A 228 -18.07 -1.03 8.68
CA ASP A 228 -18.55 -1.76 9.86
C ASP A 228 -18.19 -1.10 11.20
N ILE A 229 -18.36 0.22 11.32
CA ILE A 229 -18.12 0.97 12.56
C ILE A 229 -19.24 0.71 13.58
N TRP A 230 -18.87 0.64 14.86
CA TRP A 230 -19.79 0.36 15.97
C TRP A 230 -20.10 1.56 16.87
N PHE A 231 -19.37 2.67 16.77
CA PHE A 231 -19.65 3.85 17.59
C PHE A 231 -20.83 4.68 17.04
N GLY A 232 -21.50 5.42 17.92
CA GLY A 232 -22.75 6.13 17.62
C GLY A 232 -22.58 7.63 17.31
N GLU A 233 -23.68 8.38 17.41
CA GLU A 233 -23.72 9.80 17.03
C GLU A 233 -22.82 10.71 17.88
N GLU A 234 -22.65 10.39 19.17
CA GLU A 234 -21.75 11.15 20.07
C GLU A 234 -20.29 11.11 19.61
N SER A 235 -19.84 9.94 19.14
CA SER A 235 -18.49 9.77 18.62
C SER A 235 -18.29 10.52 17.30
N ILE A 236 -19.31 10.56 16.43
CA ILE A 236 -19.28 11.38 15.21
C ILE A 236 -19.17 12.87 15.57
N ASN A 237 -19.98 13.34 16.53
CA ASN A 237 -19.91 14.72 17.02
C ASN A 237 -18.50 15.07 17.52
N LYS A 238 -17.89 14.18 18.31
CA LYS A 238 -16.52 14.33 18.80
C LYS A 238 -15.49 14.43 17.66
N ILE A 239 -15.60 13.57 16.64
CA ILE A 239 -14.73 13.62 15.44
C ILE A 239 -14.87 14.97 14.74
N LEU A 240 -16.10 15.45 14.53
CA LEU A 240 -16.38 16.72 13.87
C LEU A 240 -15.81 17.90 14.66
N LEU A 241 -15.99 17.94 15.98
CA LEU A 241 -15.43 18.99 16.83
C LEU A 241 -13.90 19.07 16.74
N GLU A 242 -13.22 17.92 16.72
CA GLU A 242 -11.76 17.88 16.58
C GLU A 242 -11.29 18.28 15.17
N TYR A 243 -12.03 17.89 14.13
CA TYR A 243 -11.74 18.32 12.75
C TYR A 243 -12.03 19.79 12.51
N MET A 244 -13.00 20.38 13.20
CA MET A 244 -13.23 21.82 13.16
C MET A 244 -12.05 22.61 13.73
N LYS A 245 -11.35 22.09 14.75
CA LYS A 245 -10.13 22.70 15.29
C LYS A 245 -8.93 22.50 14.35
N ASN A 246 -8.73 21.28 13.88
CA ASN A 246 -7.61 20.94 13.00
C ASN A 246 -7.94 19.75 12.09
N PRO A 247 -8.34 19.99 10.83
CA PRO A 247 -8.67 18.92 9.91
C PRO A 247 -7.43 18.25 9.27
N GLY A 248 -6.22 18.78 9.49
CA GLY A 248 -5.00 18.25 8.87
C GLY A 248 -5.05 18.27 7.34
N GLN A 249 -4.70 17.14 6.72
CA GLN A 249 -4.71 16.92 5.27
C GLN A 249 -5.99 16.24 4.77
N LEU A 250 -6.91 15.90 5.67
CA LEU A 250 -8.11 15.15 5.33
C LEU A 250 -8.98 15.93 4.34
N GLN A 251 -9.27 15.27 3.23
CA GLN A 251 -10.17 15.73 2.19
C GLN A 251 -11.50 14.97 2.25
N GLU A 252 -11.47 13.69 2.63
CA GLU A 252 -12.65 12.85 2.66
C GLU A 252 -12.55 11.77 3.74
N LEU A 253 -13.59 11.68 4.58
CA LEU A 253 -13.80 10.58 5.53
C LEU A 253 -15.15 9.94 5.26
N ARG A 254 -15.13 8.67 4.88
CA ARG A 254 -16.30 7.80 4.72
C ARG A 254 -16.35 6.83 5.89
N MET A 255 -17.50 6.76 6.56
CA MET A 255 -17.76 5.88 7.69
C MET A 255 -19.05 5.11 7.45
N CYS A 256 -18.97 3.80 7.24
CA CYS A 256 -20.14 2.93 7.16
C CYS A 256 -20.38 2.30 8.53
N PHE A 257 -21.60 2.45 9.04
CA PHE A 257 -21.98 2.02 10.38
C PHE A 257 -22.80 0.75 10.35
N ASN A 258 -22.69 -0.07 11.39
CA ASN A 258 -23.56 -1.24 11.60
C ASN A 258 -24.91 -0.87 12.24
N CYS A 259 -25.12 0.40 12.58
CA CYS A 259 -26.34 0.90 13.20
C CYS A 259 -26.88 2.12 12.44
N VAL A 260 -28.17 2.41 12.64
CA VAL A 260 -28.82 3.57 12.02
C VAL A 260 -28.33 4.84 12.71
N ILE A 261 -27.55 5.65 11.98
CA ILE A 261 -27.07 6.94 12.46
C ILE A 261 -28.08 8.04 12.15
N ARG A 262 -28.51 8.76 13.18
CA ARG A 262 -29.29 9.99 13.02
C ARG A 262 -28.35 11.18 12.92
N ILE A 263 -27.94 11.53 11.71
CA ILE A 263 -26.96 12.61 11.47
C ILE A 263 -27.33 13.92 12.19
N LYS A 264 -28.62 14.28 12.24
CA LYS A 264 -29.12 15.46 12.99
C LYS A 264 -28.69 15.45 14.46
N ARG A 265 -28.66 14.29 15.13
CA ARG A 265 -28.19 14.16 16.51
C ARG A 265 -26.68 14.37 16.61
N ALA A 266 -25.91 13.81 15.67
CA ALA A 266 -24.47 14.01 15.61
C ALA A 266 -24.07 15.47 15.37
N MET A 267 -24.94 16.28 14.76
CA MET A 267 -24.71 17.72 14.55
C MET A 267 -25.07 18.59 15.76
N THR A 268 -25.64 18.03 16.83
CA THR A 268 -26.08 18.82 18.00
C THR A 268 -24.89 19.51 18.66
N GLY A 269 -25.02 20.82 18.92
CA GLY A 269 -23.97 21.61 19.57
C GLY A 269 -22.81 22.03 18.67
N LEU A 270 -22.83 21.69 17.37
CA LEU A 270 -21.90 22.26 16.41
C LEU A 270 -22.34 23.68 16.03
N ASN A 271 -21.41 24.63 16.11
CA ASN A 271 -21.62 26.00 15.63
C ASN A 271 -21.35 26.07 14.12
N ASN A 272 -21.81 27.15 13.46
CA ASN A 272 -21.57 27.41 12.02
C ASN A 272 -22.12 26.32 11.09
N LEU A 273 -23.30 25.81 11.44
CA LEU A 273 -24.02 24.80 10.67
C LEU A 273 -24.98 25.46 9.69
N GLU A 274 -24.75 25.27 8.40
CA GLU A 274 -25.74 25.56 7.36
C GLU A 274 -26.39 24.25 6.92
N VAL A 275 -27.72 24.18 6.99
CA VAL A 275 -28.49 22.98 6.63
C VAL A 275 -29.13 23.21 5.29
N VAL A 276 -28.79 22.37 4.32
CA VAL A 276 -29.51 22.29 3.05
C VAL A 276 -30.41 21.07 3.14
N GLU A 277 -31.72 21.32 3.22
CA GLU A 277 -32.71 20.25 3.17
C GLU A 277 -32.64 19.58 1.79
N GLY A 278 -32.71 18.26 1.78
CA GLY A 278 -32.71 17.49 0.54
C GLY A 278 -34.11 17.49 -0.08
N ASP A 279 -34.19 17.62 -1.39
CA ASP A 279 -35.43 17.47 -2.13
C ASP A 279 -35.93 16.01 -2.04
N ASP A 280 -37.25 15.84 -1.92
CA ASP A 280 -38.04 14.61 -2.07
C ASP A 280 -37.29 13.27 -1.83
N GLY A 281 -36.88 13.05 -0.57
CA GLY A 281 -36.31 11.78 -0.10
C GLY A 281 -34.78 11.70 -0.08
N SER A 282 -34.06 12.75 -0.49
CA SER A 282 -32.61 12.85 -0.27
C SER A 282 -32.29 13.25 1.18
N GLU A 283 -31.26 12.65 1.79
CA GLU A 283 -30.87 13.02 3.15
C GLU A 283 -30.25 14.43 3.18
N SER A 284 -30.52 15.17 4.27
CA SER A 284 -30.03 16.53 4.45
C SER A 284 -28.51 16.62 4.34
N LYS A 285 -28.04 17.69 3.71
CA LYS A 285 -26.62 18.04 3.62
C LYS A 285 -26.30 19.12 4.65
N TYR A 286 -25.30 18.86 5.48
CA TYR A 286 -24.84 19.78 6.52
C TYR A 286 -23.52 20.39 6.09
N TRP A 287 -23.42 21.71 6.09
CA TRP A 287 -22.17 22.42 5.87
C TRP A 287 -21.62 22.93 7.19
N LEU A 288 -20.34 22.67 7.41
CA LEU A 288 -19.58 23.11 8.58
C LEU A 288 -18.45 24.01 8.11
N ILE A 289 -18.28 25.15 8.78
CA ILE A 289 -17.15 26.06 8.56
C ILE A 289 -16.24 25.98 9.78
N THR A 290 -14.98 25.60 9.55
CA THR A 290 -13.97 25.53 10.62
C THR A 290 -13.51 26.92 11.04
N ASP A 291 -12.82 27.01 12.17
CA ASP A 291 -12.27 28.27 12.68
C ASP A 291 -11.26 28.91 11.70
N ASN A 292 -10.67 28.11 10.82
CA ASN A 292 -9.74 28.55 9.78
C ASN A 292 -10.43 28.83 8.42
N GLY A 293 -11.77 28.88 8.38
CA GLY A 293 -12.55 29.14 7.18
C GLY A 293 -12.61 27.97 6.18
N ILE A 294 -12.18 26.76 6.57
CA ILE A 294 -12.29 25.58 5.70
C ILE A 294 -13.73 25.08 5.77
N ARG A 295 -14.34 24.81 4.62
CA ARG A 295 -15.70 24.31 4.54
C ARG A 295 -15.72 22.79 4.33
N PHE A 296 -16.57 22.11 5.10
CA PHE A 296 -16.84 20.68 4.99
C PHE A 296 -18.31 20.45 4.77
N SER A 297 -18.66 19.49 3.91
CA SER A 297 -19.99 18.93 3.87
C SER A 297 -20.04 17.60 4.62
N VAL A 298 -21.08 17.41 5.43
CA VAL A 298 -21.45 16.11 5.99
C VAL A 298 -22.77 15.66 5.38
N THR A 299 -22.73 14.51 4.74
CA THR A 299 -23.89 13.90 4.08
C THR A 299 -24.02 12.46 4.53
N LYS A 300 -25.25 11.95 4.55
CA LYS A 300 -25.50 10.52 4.71
C LYS A 300 -25.80 9.92 3.33
N GLU A 301 -24.91 9.03 2.88
CA GLU A 301 -25.08 8.23 1.67
C GLU A 301 -25.67 6.87 2.06
N ARG A 302 -26.75 6.43 1.38
CA ARG A 302 -27.45 5.16 1.67
C ARG A 302 -27.80 5.03 3.17
N SER A 303 -28.34 3.90 3.61
CA SER A 303 -28.92 3.80 4.97
C SER A 303 -27.91 3.95 6.12
N ALA A 304 -26.59 3.81 5.89
CA ALA A 304 -25.62 3.74 6.98
C ALA A 304 -24.24 4.35 6.70
N THR A 305 -24.01 5.06 5.59
CA THR A 305 -22.70 5.68 5.34
C THR A 305 -22.75 7.17 5.60
N VAL A 306 -21.93 7.67 6.52
CA VAL A 306 -21.70 9.11 6.71
C VAL A 306 -20.44 9.50 5.94
N VAL A 307 -20.52 10.56 5.16
CA VAL A 307 -19.42 11.11 4.36
C VAL A 307 -19.16 12.54 4.79
N ILE A 308 -17.94 12.81 5.24
CA ILE A 308 -17.41 14.13 5.53
C ILE A 308 -16.44 14.49 4.43
N LYS A 309 -16.71 15.55 3.67
CA LYS A 309 -15.91 15.96 2.51
C LYS A 309 -15.53 17.42 2.62
N ARG A 310 -14.25 17.72 2.43
CA ARG A 310 -13.70 19.06 2.35
C ARG A 310 -14.00 19.68 0.99
N GLU A 311 -14.40 20.94 0.98
CA GLU A 311 -14.47 21.75 -0.23
C GLU A 311 -13.03 22.18 -0.60
N THR A 312 -12.58 21.82 -1.81
CA THR A 312 -11.20 22.04 -2.31
C THR A 312 -11.18 23.02 -3.45
#